data_AF-A0ABC9S6R8-F1
#
_entry.id   AF-A0ABC9S6R8-F1
#
_cell.length_a   1.000
_cell.length_b   1.000
_cell.length_c   1.000
_cell.angle_alpha   90.00
_cell.angle_beta   90.00
_cell.angle_gamma   90.00
#
_symmetry.space_group_name_H-M   'P 1'
#
loop_
_entity.id
_entity.type
_entity.pdbx_description
1 polymer ?
#
loop_
_entity_poly.entity_id
_entity_poly.type
_entity_poly.pdbx_seq_one_letter_code
_entity_poly.pdbx_strand_id
1 'polypeptide(L)'
;MLIARFKKALISYSLGAILVSSLLGVANASNQEVKVKDYFGEQTIKLPVSKIIYLGSFAEVPAMFNTWDRVVGISDYAFKSDIVKATLKDPERIKPMSSDHVAALNVELLKKLSPDLVVTFVGNPKAVEHAKKFGISFLSFQEKTIAEVMEDIDAQAKALEVDASKKLAKMQETLDFIKERLKNVKKKKGVELFHKANKISGHQALDSDILEKGGIDNFGLKYVKFGRADISVEKIVKENPEIIFIWWISPLTPEDVLNNPKFSTIKAIKN
;
A
#
# COMPACT_ATOMS: atom_id res chain seq x y z
N MET A 1 65.85 82.05 -11.51
CA MET A 1 64.65 82.79 -11.91
C MET A 1 63.45 81.87 -11.69
N LEU A 2 62.61 82.20 -10.71
CA LEU A 2 61.31 81.57 -10.33
C LEU A 2 61.31 80.06 -9.97
N ILE A 3 60.50 79.51 -9.07
CA ILE A 3 59.80 79.89 -7.82
C ILE A 3 59.11 78.56 -7.40
N ALA A 4 59.14 78.22 -6.10
CA ALA A 4 58.17 77.41 -5.35
C ALA A 4 57.92 75.92 -5.72
N ARG A 5 57.48 75.02 -4.85
CA ARG A 5 57.55 74.76 -3.38
C ARG A 5 56.64 73.52 -3.17
N PHE A 6 57.02 72.61 -2.25
CA PHE A 6 56.14 71.63 -1.56
C PHE A 6 55.54 70.47 -2.39
N LYS A 7 55.19 69.28 -1.88
CA LYS A 7 55.17 68.67 -0.53
C LYS A 7 55.07 67.13 -0.68
N LYS A 8 55.46 66.44 0.40
CA LYS A 8 55.42 64.98 0.69
C LYS A 8 54.08 64.28 0.46
N ALA A 9 54.13 62.97 0.17
CA ALA A 9 53.28 61.95 0.80
C ALA A 9 53.92 60.54 0.79
N LEU A 10 54.17 59.99 1.99
CA LEU A 10 54.35 58.56 2.29
C LEU A 10 52.95 57.91 2.44
N ILE A 11 52.84 56.60 2.18
CA ILE A 11 52.02 55.54 2.85
C ILE A 11 52.33 54.25 2.06
N SER A 12 53.31 53.43 2.45
CA SER A 12 53.34 52.38 3.49
C SER A 12 52.58 51.09 3.13
N TYR A 13 53.40 50.04 2.99
CA TYR A 13 53.15 48.66 2.65
C TYR A 13 52.02 47.96 3.40
N SER A 14 51.21 47.23 2.64
CA SER A 14 50.34 46.13 3.03
C SER A 14 51.15 44.84 3.25
N LEU A 15 51.03 44.21 4.41
CA LEU A 15 51.48 42.82 4.59
C LEU A 15 50.68 42.11 5.70
N GLY A 16 50.02 41.02 5.31
CA GLY A 16 49.97 39.78 6.10
C GLY A 16 48.85 39.61 7.13
N ALA A 17 47.69 39.08 6.70
CA ALA A 17 46.89 38.16 7.50
C ALA A 17 45.99 37.30 6.58
N ILE A 18 46.55 36.22 6.04
CA ILE A 18 45.76 35.14 5.43
C ILE A 18 45.45 34.14 6.54
N LEU A 19 44.23 34.23 7.09
CA LEU A 19 43.65 33.18 7.94
C LEU A 19 43.13 32.06 7.04
N VAL A 20 43.94 31.01 6.89
CA VAL A 20 43.48 29.73 6.33
C VAL A 20 42.61 29.05 7.38
N SER A 21 41.30 29.22 7.27
CA SER A 21 40.32 28.42 8.01
C SER A 21 40.10 27.10 7.27
N SER A 22 40.91 26.12 7.63
CA SER A 22 40.66 24.71 7.36
C SER A 22 40.19 24.07 8.67
N LEU A 23 39.28 23.09 8.57
CA LEU A 23 38.64 22.29 9.64
C LEU A 23 37.24 22.76 10.05
N LEU A 24 36.22 22.17 9.42
CA LEU A 24 35.20 21.31 10.04
C LEU A 24 33.99 21.21 9.11
N GLY A 25 34.20 20.60 7.95
CA GLY A 25 33.11 19.97 7.21
C GLY A 25 32.75 18.66 7.91
N VAL A 26 32.12 18.74 9.09
CA VAL A 26 31.34 17.61 9.59
C VAL A 26 30.24 17.46 8.56
N ALA A 27 30.32 16.41 7.74
CA ALA A 27 29.22 16.02 6.87
C ALA A 27 28.00 15.83 7.79
N ASN A 28 27.09 16.81 7.79
CA ASN A 28 25.74 16.58 8.23
C ASN A 28 25.26 15.40 7.36
N ALA A 29 25.20 14.21 7.96
CA ALA A 29 24.29 13.19 7.48
C ALA A 29 22.92 13.87 7.54
N SER A 30 22.51 14.42 6.40
CA SER A 30 21.23 15.06 6.22
C SER A 30 20.19 14.10 6.80
N ASN A 31 19.44 14.54 7.82
CA ASN A 31 18.17 13.93 8.22
C ASN A 31 17.22 14.10 7.03
N GLN A 32 17.46 13.34 5.96
CA GLN A 32 16.66 13.40 4.76
C GLN A 32 15.32 12.78 5.12
N GLU A 33 14.25 13.52 4.86
CA GLU A 33 12.90 13.09 5.16
C GLU A 33 12.01 13.37 3.97
N VAL A 34 10.95 12.58 3.85
CA VAL A 34 9.92 12.79 2.85
C VAL A 34 8.56 12.90 3.54
N LYS A 35 7.79 13.87 3.09
CA LYS A 35 6.40 14.04 3.53
C LYS A 35 5.49 13.30 2.56
N VAL A 36 4.66 12.43 3.11
CA VAL A 36 3.65 11.68 2.37
C VAL A 36 2.34 11.71 3.13
N LYS A 37 1.22 11.45 2.45
CA LYS A 37 -0.10 11.39 3.09
C LYS A 37 -0.53 9.93 3.22
N ASP A 38 -1.04 9.56 4.37
CA ASP A 38 -1.65 8.26 4.64
C ASP A 38 -3.07 8.45 5.23
N TYR A 39 -3.68 7.37 5.72
CA TYR A 39 -5.00 7.37 6.36
C TYR A 39 -5.13 8.38 7.51
N PHE A 40 -4.05 8.64 8.26
CA PHE A 40 -4.02 9.54 9.42
C PHE A 40 -3.54 10.96 9.07
N GLY A 41 -3.33 11.28 7.79
CA GLY A 41 -2.90 12.61 7.34
C GLY A 41 -1.44 12.65 6.89
N GLU A 42 -0.79 13.81 7.04
CA GLU A 42 0.63 13.97 6.69
C GLU A 42 1.52 13.14 7.63
N GLN A 43 2.43 12.37 7.06
CA GLN A 43 3.47 11.61 7.74
C GLN A 43 4.84 12.08 7.26
N THR A 44 5.78 12.20 8.19
CA THR A 44 7.19 12.46 7.89
C THR A 44 7.96 11.16 8.04
N ILE A 45 8.51 10.65 6.93
CA ILE A 45 9.29 9.41 6.91
C ILE A 45 10.77 9.76 6.77
N LYS A 46 11.59 9.25 7.68
CA LYS A 46 13.04 9.40 7.61
C LYS A 46 13.62 8.48 6.53
N LEU A 47 14.58 9.01 5.79
CA LEU A 47 15.28 8.32 4.70
C LEU A 47 16.74 8.05 5.06
N PRO A 48 17.35 6.98 4.52
CA PRO A 48 16.71 5.95 3.70
C PRO A 48 15.95 4.92 4.53
N VAL A 49 14.84 4.38 4.01
CA VAL A 49 14.15 3.23 4.61
C VAL A 49 14.92 1.96 4.27
N SER A 50 15.47 1.28 5.28
CA SER A 50 16.30 0.08 5.12
C SER A 50 15.60 -1.21 5.58
N LYS A 51 14.70 -1.11 6.58
CA LYS A 51 13.92 -2.23 7.09
C LYS A 51 12.42 -1.91 7.07
N ILE A 52 11.68 -2.63 6.25
CA ILE A 52 10.24 -2.45 6.08
C ILE A 52 9.47 -3.71 6.48
N ILE A 53 8.30 -3.52 7.09
CA ILE A 53 7.32 -4.58 7.34
C ILE A 53 6.03 -4.26 6.60
N TYR A 54 5.43 -5.26 5.98
CA TYR A 54 4.13 -5.17 5.30
C TYR A 54 3.06 -5.97 6.05
N LEU A 55 2.04 -5.28 6.58
CA LEU A 55 0.96 -5.87 7.35
C LEU A 55 -0.38 -5.71 6.64
N GLY A 56 -0.94 -6.82 6.19
CA GLY A 56 -2.32 -6.91 5.76
C GLY A 56 -2.64 -6.42 4.34
N SER A 57 -1.77 -5.65 3.69
CA SER A 57 -1.92 -5.30 2.29
C SER A 57 -0.56 -5.02 1.65
N PHE A 58 -0.55 -4.68 0.36
CA PHE A 58 0.63 -4.26 -0.42
C PHE A 58 1.76 -5.31 -0.49
N ALA A 59 1.43 -6.58 -0.27
CA ALA A 59 2.40 -7.68 -0.25
C ALA A 59 3.22 -7.85 -1.54
N GLU A 60 2.71 -7.34 -2.67
CA GLU A 60 3.35 -7.45 -3.99
C GLU A 60 4.14 -6.17 -4.36
N VAL A 61 4.09 -5.12 -3.54
CA VAL A 61 4.86 -3.89 -3.75
C VAL A 61 6.38 -4.15 -3.80
N PRO A 62 6.96 -5.00 -2.92
CA PRO A 62 8.37 -5.34 -3.02
C PRO A 62 8.75 -6.04 -4.34
N ALA A 63 7.85 -6.83 -4.90
CA ALA A 63 8.05 -7.49 -6.19
C ALA A 63 8.09 -6.48 -7.34
N MET A 64 7.18 -5.50 -7.34
CA MET A 64 7.16 -4.47 -8.39
C MET A 64 8.37 -3.53 -8.31
N PHE A 65 8.88 -3.22 -7.11
CA PHE A 65 10.01 -2.31 -6.91
C PHE A 65 11.38 -2.99 -6.81
N ASN A 66 11.42 -4.32 -6.74
CA ASN A 66 12.62 -5.09 -6.50
C ASN A 66 13.32 -4.68 -5.18
N THR A 67 12.53 -4.58 -4.10
CA THR A 67 12.98 -4.12 -2.77
C THR A 67 12.86 -5.21 -1.69
N TRP A 68 12.85 -6.49 -2.08
CA TRP A 68 12.75 -7.62 -1.15
C TRP A 68 13.88 -7.63 -0.11
N ASP A 69 15.06 -7.13 -0.45
CA ASP A 69 16.23 -6.99 0.43
C ASP A 69 15.95 -6.11 1.66
N ARG A 70 15.02 -5.15 1.54
CA ARG A 70 14.61 -4.26 2.64
C ARG A 70 13.51 -4.84 3.51
N VAL A 71 12.80 -5.87 3.05
CA VAL A 71 11.65 -6.45 3.78
C VAL A 71 12.14 -7.36 4.90
N VAL A 72 11.73 -7.11 6.14
CA VAL A 72 12.07 -7.95 7.31
C VAL A 72 10.88 -8.72 7.88
N GLY A 73 9.66 -8.37 7.47
CA GLY A 73 8.45 -9.10 7.83
C GLY A 73 7.30 -8.80 6.88
N ILE A 74 6.44 -9.80 6.66
CA ILE A 74 5.26 -9.68 5.79
C ILE A 74 4.13 -10.58 6.30
N SER A 75 2.87 -10.15 6.17
CA SER A 75 1.71 -10.99 6.52
C SER A 75 1.74 -12.34 5.81
N ASP A 76 1.43 -13.42 6.53
CA ASP A 76 1.63 -14.79 6.07
C ASP A 76 0.87 -15.16 4.78
N TYR A 77 -0.26 -14.49 4.48
CA TYR A 77 -1.00 -14.71 3.25
C TYR A 77 -0.18 -14.36 2.01
N ALA A 78 0.79 -13.45 2.12
CA ALA A 78 1.64 -13.01 1.02
C ALA A 78 2.42 -14.15 0.39
N PHE A 79 2.85 -15.14 1.19
CA PHE A 79 3.59 -16.30 0.70
C PHE A 79 2.73 -17.24 -0.17
N LYS A 80 1.42 -17.00 -0.27
CA LYS A 80 0.55 -17.72 -1.21
C LYS A 80 0.55 -17.10 -2.62
N SER A 81 0.85 -15.79 -2.75
CA SER A 81 0.93 -15.09 -4.02
C SER A 81 2.04 -15.67 -4.90
N ASP A 82 1.73 -15.92 -6.17
CA ASP A 82 2.64 -16.49 -7.14
C ASP A 82 3.76 -15.52 -7.54
N ILE A 83 3.46 -14.22 -7.68
CA ILE A 83 4.48 -13.21 -7.97
C ILE A 83 5.43 -13.02 -6.78
N VAL A 84 4.94 -13.15 -5.54
CA VAL A 84 5.80 -13.17 -4.35
C VAL A 84 6.75 -14.37 -4.42
N LYS A 85 6.24 -15.59 -4.65
CA LYS A 85 7.08 -16.79 -4.79
C LYS A 85 8.10 -16.68 -5.94
N ALA A 86 7.72 -16.05 -7.04
CA ALA A 86 8.57 -15.93 -8.21
C ALA A 86 9.73 -14.93 -7.99
N THR A 87 9.51 -13.88 -7.21
CA THR A 87 10.44 -12.73 -7.09
C THR A 87 11.23 -12.72 -5.78
N LEU A 88 10.68 -13.24 -4.68
CA LEU A 88 11.38 -13.39 -3.41
C LEU A 88 12.28 -14.63 -3.44
N LYS A 89 13.60 -14.44 -3.35
CA LYS A 89 14.59 -15.52 -3.51
C LYS A 89 14.99 -16.20 -2.20
N ASP A 90 14.82 -15.53 -1.07
CA ASP A 90 15.27 -15.93 0.26
C ASP A 90 14.14 -15.81 1.32
N PRO A 91 13.01 -16.51 1.14
CA PRO A 91 11.83 -16.33 1.98
C PRO A 91 12.06 -16.59 3.47
N GLU A 92 13.03 -17.44 3.82
CA GLU A 92 13.42 -17.75 5.20
C GLU A 92 13.97 -16.55 5.99
N ARG A 93 14.46 -15.50 5.30
CA ARG A 93 14.92 -14.26 5.94
C ARG A 93 13.74 -13.41 6.43
N ILE A 94 12.58 -13.50 5.78
CA ILE A 94 11.43 -12.64 6.05
C ILE A 94 10.54 -13.28 7.09
N LYS A 95 10.29 -12.57 8.20
CA LYS A 95 9.41 -13.08 9.26
C LYS A 95 7.95 -13.12 8.78
N PRO A 96 7.25 -14.28 8.88
CA PRO A 96 5.81 -14.31 8.69
C PRO A 96 5.10 -13.57 9.84
N MET A 97 4.25 -12.63 9.46
CA MET A 97 3.47 -11.77 10.36
C MET A 97 1.98 -12.14 10.29
N SER A 98 1.20 -11.66 11.26
CA SER A 98 -0.25 -11.86 11.27
C SER A 98 -0.92 -11.28 10.02
N SER A 99 -1.93 -11.98 9.53
CA SER A 99 -2.86 -11.52 8.49
C SER A 99 -4.21 -11.06 9.08
N ASP A 100 -4.35 -11.06 10.41
CA ASP A 100 -5.53 -10.56 11.11
C ASP A 100 -5.44 -9.02 11.27
N HIS A 101 -6.42 -8.32 10.71
CA HIS A 101 -6.52 -6.86 10.72
C HIS A 101 -7.37 -6.29 11.88
N VAL A 102 -8.06 -7.15 12.62
CA VAL A 102 -8.95 -6.78 13.73
C VAL A 102 -8.21 -6.86 15.07
N ALA A 103 -7.30 -7.84 15.19
CA ALA A 103 -6.46 -8.03 16.35
C ALA A 103 -5.50 -6.86 16.58
N ALA A 104 -5.05 -6.71 17.83
CA ALA A 104 -3.98 -5.79 18.17
C ALA A 104 -2.67 -6.19 17.48
N LEU A 105 -1.91 -5.19 17.00
CA LEU A 105 -0.60 -5.43 16.42
C LEU A 105 0.37 -5.94 17.49
N ASN A 106 1.20 -6.94 17.14
CA ASN A 106 2.22 -7.47 18.05
C ASN A 106 3.41 -6.51 18.14
N VAL A 107 3.31 -5.53 19.03
CA VAL A 107 4.32 -4.49 19.22
C VAL A 107 5.67 -5.06 19.63
N GLU A 108 5.72 -6.11 20.45
CA GLU A 108 6.98 -6.76 20.86
C GLU A 108 7.72 -7.34 19.66
N LEU A 109 7.00 -8.02 18.77
CA LEU A 109 7.57 -8.56 17.54
C LEU A 109 8.03 -7.45 16.60
N LEU A 110 7.25 -6.36 16.46
CA LEU A 110 7.66 -5.20 15.67
C LEU A 110 8.97 -4.61 16.20
N LYS A 111 9.11 -4.38 17.51
CA LYS A 111 10.35 -3.88 18.12
C LYS A 111 11.52 -4.84 17.91
N LYS A 112 11.29 -6.15 18.05
CA LYS A 112 12.30 -7.19 17.81
C LYS A 112 12.85 -7.18 16.38
N LEU A 113 11.99 -6.92 15.39
CA LEU A 113 12.40 -6.80 13.98
C LEU A 113 13.05 -5.45 13.66
N SER A 114 12.84 -4.45 14.54
CA SER A 114 13.42 -3.10 14.44
C SER A 114 13.25 -2.47 13.05
N PRO A 115 12.01 -2.35 12.53
CA PRO A 115 11.75 -1.71 11.25
C PRO A 115 11.92 -0.19 11.34
N ASP A 116 12.35 0.41 10.23
CA ASP A 116 12.32 1.86 10.05
C ASP A 116 10.89 2.31 9.71
N LEU A 117 10.16 1.44 8.99
CA LEU A 117 8.83 1.70 8.48
C LEU A 117 7.95 0.45 8.54
N VAL A 118 6.69 0.61 8.95
CA VAL A 118 5.63 -0.39 8.81
C VAL A 118 4.56 0.12 7.86
N VAL A 119 4.33 -0.58 6.75
CA VAL A 119 3.18 -0.36 5.87
C VAL A 119 2.05 -1.27 6.34
N THR A 120 0.89 -0.71 6.67
CA THR A 120 -0.22 -1.46 7.24
C THR A 120 -1.57 -1.12 6.63
N PHE A 121 -2.40 -2.15 6.43
CA PHE A 121 -3.84 -1.96 6.20
C PHE A 121 -4.54 -1.57 7.51
N VAL A 122 -5.42 -0.57 7.46
CA VAL A 122 -6.17 -0.09 8.63
C VAL A 122 -7.52 -0.82 8.72
N GLY A 123 -7.50 -2.01 9.34
CA GLY A 123 -8.73 -2.72 9.75
C GLY A 123 -9.29 -2.21 11.09
N ASN A 124 -8.41 -1.73 11.97
CA ASN A 124 -8.75 -1.19 13.28
C ASN A 124 -7.92 0.09 13.56
N PRO A 125 -8.47 1.29 13.29
CA PRO A 125 -7.74 2.55 13.46
C PRO A 125 -7.13 2.73 14.85
N LYS A 126 -7.87 2.37 15.91
CA LYS A 126 -7.39 2.50 17.31
C LYS A 126 -6.19 1.62 17.60
N ALA A 127 -6.15 0.41 17.02
CA ALA A 127 -5.01 -0.49 17.20
C ALA A 127 -3.75 0.04 16.50
N VAL A 128 -3.91 0.62 15.31
CA VAL A 128 -2.79 1.25 14.58
C VAL A 128 -2.30 2.51 15.31
N GLU A 129 -3.20 3.39 15.74
CA GLU A 129 -2.84 4.58 16.54
C GLU A 129 -2.11 4.20 17.83
N HIS A 130 -2.53 3.12 18.50
CA HIS A 130 -1.83 2.62 19.68
C HIS A 130 -0.41 2.14 19.33
N ALA A 131 -0.25 1.40 18.23
CA ALA A 131 1.05 0.92 17.77
C ALA A 131 2.00 2.07 17.37
N LYS A 132 1.50 3.16 16.79
CA LYS A 132 2.30 4.36 16.44
C LYS A 132 2.96 5.00 17.66
N LYS A 133 2.42 4.82 18.88
CA LYS A 133 2.99 5.39 20.12
C LYS A 133 4.33 4.77 20.55
N PHE A 134 4.73 3.65 19.94
CA PHE A 134 5.96 2.94 20.31
C PHE A 134 7.21 3.38 19.51
N GLY A 135 7.12 4.50 18.79
CA GLY A 135 8.28 5.14 18.14
C GLY A 135 8.71 4.52 16.81
N ILE A 136 7.85 3.71 16.18
CA ILE A 136 8.05 3.14 14.84
C ILE A 136 7.23 3.99 13.85
N SER A 137 7.80 4.31 12.68
CA SER A 137 7.07 5.03 11.63
C SER A 137 6.06 4.11 10.95
N PHE A 138 4.87 4.61 10.64
CA PHE A 138 3.83 3.87 9.94
C PHE A 138 3.39 4.62 8.69
N LEU A 139 3.16 3.87 7.61
CA LEU A 139 2.29 4.27 6.51
C LEU A 139 1.04 3.40 6.56
N SER A 140 -0.09 4.03 6.83
CA SER A 140 -1.34 3.35 7.14
C SER A 140 -2.34 3.62 6.02
N PHE A 141 -2.85 2.58 5.39
CA PHE A 141 -3.75 2.72 4.24
C PHE A 141 -5.06 1.96 4.46
N GLN A 142 -6.13 2.46 3.86
CA GLN A 142 -7.42 1.78 3.81
C GLN A 142 -7.98 1.98 2.41
N GLU A 143 -7.30 1.36 1.46
CA GLU A 143 -7.60 1.41 0.04
C GLU A 143 -8.98 0.79 -0.23
N LYS A 144 -9.81 1.52 -0.95
CA LYS A 144 -11.21 1.17 -1.26
C LYS A 144 -11.48 1.18 -2.76
N THR A 145 -10.54 1.69 -3.55
CA THR A 145 -10.57 1.68 -5.01
C THR A 145 -9.18 1.40 -5.57
N ILE A 146 -9.10 0.93 -6.82
CA ILE A 146 -7.82 0.71 -7.51
C ILE A 146 -7.06 2.03 -7.69
N ALA A 147 -7.77 3.16 -7.83
CA ALA A 147 -7.15 4.49 -7.88
C ALA A 147 -6.42 4.82 -6.56
N GLU A 148 -7.09 4.60 -5.42
CA GLU A 148 -6.45 4.76 -4.10
C GLU A 148 -5.26 3.81 -3.93
N VAL A 149 -5.35 2.55 -4.39
CA VAL A 149 -4.20 1.62 -4.41
C VAL A 149 -3.00 2.21 -5.15
N MET A 150 -3.23 2.83 -6.32
CA MET A 150 -2.18 3.45 -7.12
C MET A 150 -1.57 4.68 -6.44
N GLU A 151 -2.39 5.50 -5.77
CA GLU A 151 -1.92 6.63 -4.96
C GLU A 151 -1.06 6.16 -3.77
N ASP A 152 -1.50 5.10 -3.09
CA ASP A 152 -0.79 4.51 -1.95
C ASP A 152 0.53 3.84 -2.38
N ILE A 153 0.59 3.26 -3.58
CA ILE A 153 1.83 2.76 -4.19
C ILE A 153 2.79 3.92 -4.49
N ASP A 154 2.31 5.07 -4.99
CA ASP A 154 3.14 6.25 -5.22
C ASP A 154 3.69 6.83 -3.90
N ALA A 155 2.89 6.85 -2.83
CA ALA A 155 3.35 7.24 -1.50
C ALA A 155 4.46 6.31 -0.98
N GLN A 156 4.32 5.00 -1.18
CA GLN A 156 5.36 4.03 -0.85
C GLN A 156 6.62 4.20 -1.72
N ALA A 157 6.47 4.51 -3.01
CA ALA A 157 7.58 4.76 -3.93
C ALA A 157 8.45 5.93 -3.45
N LYS A 158 7.82 7.01 -2.98
CA LYS A 158 8.51 8.17 -2.36
C LYS A 158 9.29 7.79 -1.11
N ALA A 159 8.69 6.99 -0.22
CA ALA A 159 9.36 6.51 1.00
C ALA A 159 10.52 5.53 0.72
N LEU A 160 10.45 4.80 -0.41
CA LEU A 160 11.48 3.85 -0.83
C LEU A 160 12.52 4.45 -1.78
N GLU A 161 12.33 5.69 -2.20
CA GLU A 161 13.18 6.43 -3.16
C GLU A 161 13.28 5.73 -4.53
N VAL A 162 12.15 5.23 -5.03
CA VAL A 162 12.04 4.53 -6.33
C VAL A 162 11.08 5.25 -7.28
N ASP A 163 11.35 5.19 -8.59
CA ASP A 163 10.44 5.70 -9.61
C ASP A 163 9.37 4.65 -9.97
N ALA A 164 8.12 4.95 -9.64
CA ALA A 164 6.96 4.11 -9.94
C ALA A 164 6.20 4.55 -11.20
N SER A 165 6.54 5.68 -11.81
CA SER A 165 5.74 6.36 -12.84
C SER A 165 5.34 5.44 -14.00
N LYS A 166 6.31 4.74 -14.60
CA LYS A 166 6.06 3.81 -15.71
C LYS A 166 5.19 2.62 -15.30
N LYS A 167 5.35 2.12 -14.06
CA LYS A 167 4.57 0.97 -13.55
C LYS A 167 3.13 1.39 -13.28
N LEU A 168 2.91 2.54 -12.66
CA LEU A 168 1.59 3.12 -12.43
C LEU A 168 0.90 3.48 -13.75
N ALA A 169 1.63 4.02 -14.73
CA ALA A 169 1.09 4.27 -16.07
C ALA A 169 0.59 2.98 -16.74
N LYS A 170 1.30 1.86 -16.55
CA LYS A 170 0.85 0.55 -17.08
C LYS A 170 -0.41 0.03 -16.37
N MET A 171 -0.54 0.27 -15.06
CA MET A 171 -1.78 -0.03 -14.34
C MET A 171 -2.94 0.78 -14.91
N GLN A 172 -2.77 2.08 -15.12
CA GLN A 172 -3.79 2.95 -15.72
C GLN A 172 -4.16 2.53 -17.14
N GLU A 173 -3.17 2.28 -18.00
CA GLU A 173 -3.38 1.82 -19.38
C GLU A 173 -4.25 0.55 -19.42
N THR A 174 -4.04 -0.36 -18.46
CA THR A 174 -4.81 -1.61 -18.37
C THR A 174 -6.25 -1.35 -17.94
N LEU A 175 -6.48 -0.44 -16.99
CA LEU A 175 -7.82 -0.02 -16.58
C LEU A 175 -8.58 0.65 -17.73
N ASP A 176 -7.90 1.52 -18.48
CA ASP A 176 -8.47 2.21 -19.64
C ASP A 176 -8.82 1.22 -20.75
N PHE A 177 -7.96 0.23 -21.00
CA PHE A 177 -8.24 -0.87 -21.92
C PHE A 177 -9.52 -1.62 -21.52
N ILE A 178 -9.63 -2.08 -20.28
CA ILE A 178 -10.82 -2.81 -19.79
C ILE A 178 -12.07 -1.93 -19.94
N LYS A 179 -12.00 -0.67 -19.52
CA LYS A 179 -13.10 0.28 -19.61
C LYS A 179 -13.60 0.45 -21.05
N GLU A 180 -12.70 0.59 -22.02
CA GLU A 180 -13.07 0.74 -23.42
C GLU A 180 -13.75 -0.53 -23.96
N ARG A 181 -13.27 -1.72 -23.58
CA ARG A 181 -13.90 -3.00 -23.96
C ARG A 181 -15.30 -3.18 -23.37
N LEU A 182 -15.61 -2.51 -22.26
CA LEU A 182 -16.89 -2.62 -21.55
C LEU A 182 -17.87 -1.47 -21.81
N LYS A 183 -17.49 -0.45 -22.59
CA LYS A 183 -18.24 0.83 -22.75
C LYS A 183 -19.74 0.70 -23.05
N ASN A 184 -20.14 -0.36 -23.75
CA ASN A 184 -21.55 -0.64 -24.09
C ASN A 184 -21.99 -2.06 -23.68
N VAL A 185 -21.22 -2.71 -22.80
CA VAL A 185 -21.53 -4.04 -22.29
C VAL A 185 -22.40 -3.89 -21.05
N LYS A 186 -23.59 -4.49 -21.06
CA LYS A 186 -24.44 -4.53 -19.87
C LYS A 186 -23.71 -5.27 -18.76
N LYS A 187 -23.56 -4.62 -17.60
CA LYS A 187 -22.97 -5.25 -16.42
C LYS A 187 -23.75 -6.51 -16.04
N LYS A 188 -23.05 -7.60 -15.74
CA LYS A 188 -23.67 -8.83 -15.24
C LYS A 188 -23.91 -8.72 -13.75
N LYS A 189 -25.08 -9.15 -13.28
CA LYS A 189 -25.35 -9.19 -11.84
C LYS A 189 -24.48 -10.25 -11.18
N GLY A 190 -23.69 -9.88 -10.18
CA GLY A 190 -22.78 -10.81 -9.54
C GLY A 190 -22.44 -10.45 -8.10
N VAL A 191 -21.59 -11.26 -7.50
CA VAL A 191 -21.07 -11.08 -6.14
C VAL A 191 -19.76 -11.86 -5.97
N GLU A 192 -18.97 -11.49 -4.98
CA GLU A 192 -17.80 -12.25 -4.53
C GLU A 192 -18.01 -12.82 -3.12
N LEU A 193 -17.59 -14.06 -2.91
CA LEU A 193 -17.65 -14.76 -1.62
C LEU A 193 -16.29 -14.75 -0.93
N PHE A 194 -16.28 -14.49 0.37
CA PHE A 194 -15.06 -14.45 1.20
C PHE A 194 -14.92 -15.73 2.04
N HIS A 195 -14.51 -15.62 3.30
CA HIS A 195 -14.21 -16.73 4.23
C HIS A 195 -15.34 -17.76 4.41
N LYS A 196 -16.58 -17.40 4.04
CA LYS A 196 -17.75 -18.27 4.07
C LYS A 196 -18.74 -17.85 2.99
N ALA A 197 -19.58 -18.79 2.58
CA ALA A 197 -20.46 -18.65 1.41
C ALA A 197 -21.51 -17.53 1.51
N ASN A 198 -21.70 -16.90 2.67
CA ASN A 198 -22.64 -15.80 2.85
C ASN A 198 -21.99 -14.47 3.29
N LYS A 199 -20.66 -14.38 3.25
CA LYS A 199 -19.92 -13.14 3.47
C LYS A 199 -19.56 -12.53 2.13
N ILE A 200 -19.97 -11.29 1.90
CA ILE A 200 -19.86 -10.58 0.61
C ILE A 200 -19.30 -9.15 0.81
N SER A 201 -18.91 -8.49 -0.28
CA SER A 201 -18.41 -7.11 -0.28
C SER A 201 -19.52 -6.10 -0.62
N GLY A 202 -19.41 -4.89 -0.06
CA GLY A 202 -20.33 -3.78 -0.32
C GLY A 202 -19.62 -2.46 -0.59
N HIS A 203 -20.20 -1.36 -0.14
CA HIS A 203 -19.57 -0.04 -0.27
C HIS A 203 -18.26 0.03 0.51
N GLN A 204 -17.36 0.94 0.10
CA GLN A 204 -16.08 1.18 0.78
C GLN A 204 -15.24 -0.11 0.92
N ALA A 205 -15.15 -0.90 -0.16
CA ALA A 205 -14.39 -2.14 -0.23
C ALA A 205 -13.66 -2.21 -1.58
N LEU A 206 -12.34 -2.42 -1.56
CA LEU A 206 -11.54 -2.56 -2.78
C LEU A 206 -12.08 -3.67 -3.70
N ASP A 207 -12.54 -4.78 -3.12
CA ASP A 207 -13.11 -5.90 -3.87
C ASP A 207 -14.32 -5.46 -4.73
N SER A 208 -15.15 -4.58 -4.19
CA SER A 208 -16.32 -4.05 -4.93
C SER A 208 -15.91 -3.14 -6.08
N ASP A 209 -14.84 -2.34 -5.93
CA ASP A 209 -14.33 -1.54 -7.05
C ASP A 209 -13.69 -2.43 -8.12
N ILE A 210 -12.95 -3.48 -7.73
CA ILE A 210 -12.42 -4.48 -8.66
C ILE A 210 -13.55 -5.15 -9.45
N LEU A 211 -14.61 -5.61 -8.78
CA LEU A 211 -15.80 -6.16 -9.42
C LEU A 211 -16.44 -5.16 -10.39
N GLU A 212 -16.60 -3.90 -9.97
CA GLU A 212 -17.17 -2.85 -10.82
C GLU A 212 -16.34 -2.62 -12.09
N LYS A 213 -15.01 -2.50 -11.96
CA LYS A 213 -14.11 -2.32 -13.11
C LYS A 213 -14.10 -3.55 -14.02
N GLY A 214 -14.40 -4.74 -13.48
CA GLY A 214 -14.65 -5.97 -14.24
C GLY A 214 -16.03 -6.05 -14.91
N GLY A 215 -16.88 -5.02 -14.81
CA GLY A 215 -18.20 -5.01 -15.44
C GLY A 215 -19.27 -5.78 -14.64
N ILE A 216 -19.10 -5.92 -13.33
CA ILE A 216 -20.07 -6.58 -12.47
C ILE A 216 -20.98 -5.55 -11.80
N ASP A 217 -22.29 -5.81 -11.83
CA ASP A 217 -23.28 -5.17 -10.98
C ASP A 217 -23.31 -5.93 -9.65
N ASN A 218 -22.47 -5.50 -8.70
CA ASN A 218 -22.34 -6.14 -7.39
C ASN A 218 -23.60 -5.86 -6.55
N PHE A 219 -24.45 -6.88 -6.37
CA PHE A 219 -25.67 -6.71 -5.58
C PHE A 219 -25.38 -6.46 -4.09
N GLY A 220 -24.16 -6.76 -3.61
CA GLY A 220 -23.74 -6.52 -2.23
C GLY A 220 -23.81 -5.06 -1.80
N LEU A 221 -23.73 -4.13 -2.76
CA LEU A 221 -23.91 -2.69 -2.52
C LEU A 221 -25.29 -2.35 -1.90
N LYS A 222 -26.32 -3.18 -2.16
CA LYS A 222 -27.65 -2.99 -1.57
C LYS A 222 -27.71 -3.32 -0.08
N TYR A 223 -26.77 -4.12 0.42
CA TYR A 223 -26.87 -4.76 1.74
C TYR A 223 -25.73 -4.40 2.69
N VAL A 224 -24.54 -4.11 2.16
CA VAL A 224 -23.33 -3.89 2.95
C VAL A 224 -22.83 -2.46 2.76
N LYS A 225 -22.88 -1.67 3.84
CA LYS A 225 -22.51 -0.24 3.82
C LYS A 225 -21.01 0.03 3.91
N PHE A 226 -20.23 -0.93 4.40
CA PHE A 226 -18.80 -0.78 4.58
C PHE A 226 -18.11 -2.15 4.52
N GLY A 227 -17.06 -2.26 3.70
CA GLY A 227 -16.18 -3.43 3.67
C GLY A 227 -16.91 -4.73 3.28
N ARG A 228 -16.63 -5.78 4.06
CA ARG A 228 -17.13 -7.14 3.85
C ARG A 228 -17.99 -7.56 5.03
N ALA A 229 -19.21 -8.02 4.79
CA ALA A 229 -20.14 -8.42 5.85
C ALA A 229 -21.00 -9.61 5.44
N ASP A 230 -21.61 -10.23 6.45
CA ASP A 230 -22.50 -11.36 6.25
C ASP A 230 -23.88 -10.88 5.82
N ILE A 231 -24.51 -11.64 4.91
CA ILE A 231 -25.92 -11.51 4.60
C ILE A 231 -26.62 -12.87 4.74
N SER A 232 -27.96 -12.87 4.77
CA SER A 232 -28.69 -14.14 4.78
C SER A 232 -28.59 -14.83 3.42
N VAL A 233 -28.53 -16.16 3.45
CA VAL A 233 -28.53 -16.98 2.22
C VAL A 233 -29.77 -16.72 1.38
N GLU A 234 -30.92 -16.49 2.00
CA GLU A 234 -32.17 -16.11 1.33
C GLU A 234 -32.03 -14.84 0.48
N LYS A 235 -31.28 -13.84 0.95
CA LYS A 235 -31.01 -12.61 0.16
C LYS A 235 -30.16 -12.93 -1.07
N ILE A 236 -29.16 -13.81 -0.95
CA ILE A 236 -28.33 -14.25 -2.09
C ILE A 236 -29.20 -14.96 -3.13
N VAL A 237 -30.04 -15.90 -2.69
CA VAL A 237 -30.97 -16.64 -3.55
C VAL A 237 -31.96 -15.70 -4.24
N LYS A 238 -32.53 -14.74 -3.49
CA LYS A 238 -33.46 -13.73 -4.04
C LYS A 238 -32.80 -12.81 -5.08
N GLU A 239 -31.55 -12.41 -4.83
CA GLU A 239 -30.81 -11.61 -5.81
C GLU A 239 -30.48 -12.43 -7.06
N ASN A 240 -30.32 -13.75 -6.95
CA ASN A 240 -30.15 -14.66 -8.08
C ASN A 240 -29.03 -14.19 -9.05
N PRO A 241 -27.78 -14.08 -8.56
CA PRO A 241 -26.67 -13.60 -9.38
C PRO A 241 -26.42 -14.49 -10.60
N GLU A 242 -25.96 -13.86 -11.68
CA GLU A 242 -25.59 -14.52 -12.94
C GLU A 242 -24.15 -15.06 -12.92
N ILE A 243 -23.32 -14.54 -12.02
CA ILE A 243 -21.93 -14.98 -11.80
C ILE A 243 -21.56 -14.82 -10.33
N ILE A 244 -20.76 -15.74 -9.80
CA ILE A 244 -20.20 -15.70 -8.45
C ILE A 244 -18.69 -15.82 -8.56
N PHE A 245 -17.97 -14.91 -7.91
CA PHE A 245 -16.52 -14.98 -7.73
C PHE A 245 -16.20 -15.47 -6.32
N ILE A 246 -15.01 -16.04 -6.13
CA ILE A 246 -14.50 -16.48 -4.83
C ILE A 246 -13.19 -15.76 -4.59
N TRP A 247 -13.09 -15.12 -3.42
CA TRP A 247 -11.86 -14.46 -2.99
C TRP A 247 -10.71 -15.47 -2.92
N TRP A 248 -9.55 -15.11 -3.46
CA TRP A 248 -8.42 -16.05 -3.65
C TRP A 248 -7.81 -16.62 -2.35
N ILE A 249 -8.00 -15.96 -1.20
CA ILE A 249 -7.58 -16.46 0.13
C ILE A 249 -8.71 -17.25 0.82
N SER A 250 -9.91 -17.26 0.26
CA SER A 250 -11.05 -18.00 0.80
C SER A 250 -10.71 -19.49 0.93
N PRO A 251 -11.20 -20.18 1.97
CA PRO A 251 -11.16 -21.63 2.01
C PRO A 251 -12.14 -22.29 1.03
N LEU A 252 -13.05 -21.52 0.42
CA LEU A 252 -14.05 -22.05 -0.51
C LEU A 252 -13.41 -22.41 -1.85
N THR A 253 -13.79 -23.56 -2.37
CA THR A 253 -13.57 -23.96 -3.77
C THR A 253 -14.82 -23.68 -4.61
N PRO A 254 -14.71 -23.61 -5.95
CA PRO A 254 -15.87 -23.61 -6.83
C PRO A 254 -16.82 -24.79 -6.54
N GLU A 255 -16.29 -25.97 -6.25
CA GLU A 255 -17.07 -27.17 -5.92
C GLU A 255 -17.89 -27.01 -4.64
N ASP A 256 -17.34 -26.37 -3.60
CA ASP A 256 -18.08 -26.08 -2.35
C ASP A 256 -19.29 -25.17 -2.60
N VAL A 257 -19.18 -24.26 -3.57
CA VAL A 257 -20.24 -23.31 -3.92
C VAL A 257 -21.26 -23.97 -4.85
N LEU A 258 -20.80 -24.69 -5.87
CA LEU A 258 -21.64 -25.41 -6.85
C LEU A 258 -22.48 -26.50 -6.19
N ASN A 259 -21.90 -27.25 -5.24
CA ASN A 259 -22.59 -28.34 -4.56
C ASN A 259 -23.38 -27.88 -3.32
N ASN A 260 -23.42 -26.58 -3.02
CA ASN A 260 -24.15 -26.08 -1.86
C ASN A 260 -25.67 -26.19 -2.11
N PRO A 261 -26.41 -27.03 -1.36
CA PRO A 261 -27.83 -27.25 -1.62
C PRO A 261 -28.67 -25.97 -1.48
N LYS A 262 -28.20 -25.01 -0.66
CA LYS A 262 -28.87 -23.73 -0.44
C LYS A 262 -28.76 -22.78 -1.65
N PHE A 263 -27.86 -23.05 -2.61
CA PHE A 263 -27.64 -22.24 -3.80
C PHE A 263 -28.17 -22.89 -5.09
N SER A 264 -28.71 -24.11 -5.02
CA SER A 264 -29.16 -24.91 -6.17
C SER A 264 -30.09 -24.20 -7.17
N THR A 265 -30.82 -23.16 -6.74
CA THR A 265 -31.75 -22.42 -7.60
C THR A 265 -31.13 -21.21 -8.32
N ILE A 266 -29.93 -20.78 -7.91
CA ILE A 266 -29.23 -19.58 -8.40
C ILE A 266 -28.72 -19.80 -9.83
N LYS A 267 -28.84 -18.78 -10.69
CA LYS A 267 -28.39 -18.81 -12.09
C LYS A 267 -26.90 -19.15 -12.23
N ALA A 268 -26.03 -18.53 -11.43
CA ALA A 268 -24.59 -18.80 -11.42
C ALA A 268 -24.21 -20.25 -11.06
N ILE A 269 -25.11 -21.03 -10.45
CA ILE A 269 -24.87 -22.44 -10.11
C ILE A 269 -25.35 -23.37 -11.22
N LYS A 270 -26.32 -22.92 -12.01
CA LYS A 270 -26.93 -23.69 -13.10
C LYS A 270 -26.17 -23.60 -14.42
N ASN A 271 -25.26 -22.63 -14.57
CA ASN A 271 -24.52 -22.33 -15.80
C ASN A 271 -23.04 -22.19 -15.49
#